data_AF-A0A9W7M3W6-F1
#
_entry.id   AF-A0A9W7M3W6-F1
#
_cell.length_a   1.000
_cell.length_b   1.000
_cell.length_c   1.000
_cell.angle_alpha   90.00
_cell.angle_beta   90.00
_cell.angle_gamma   90.00
#
_symmetry.space_group_name_H-M   'P 1'
#
loop_
_entity.id
_entity.type
_entity.pdbx_description
1 polymer ?
#
loop_
_entity_poly.entity_id
_entity_poly.type
_entity_poly.pdbx_seq_one_letter_code
_entity_poly.pdbx_strand_id
1 'polypeptide(L)'
;MIRPVVSVLRSYLSATKQMTVKVALNSAFDEEMSVDSKVFLMGEEVGEYQDAYKITKGLLDKYGPERVLDTPITKAGFTGIAVGVAYYGLKPVVEFMTFNFSMQTMMLTIGIPLSMYE
;
A
#
# COMPACT_ATOMS: atom_id res chain seq x y z
N MET A 1 -29.76 5.23 -41.07
CA MET A 1 -30.06 4.48 -39.83
C MET A 1 -28.74 4.17 -39.13
N ILE A 2 -28.24 5.10 -38.29
CA ILE A 2 -26.93 5.02 -37.64
C ILE A 2 -27.17 4.61 -36.19
N ARG A 3 -26.70 3.42 -35.77
CA ARG A 3 -26.81 2.95 -34.39
C ARG A 3 -25.76 3.66 -33.52
N PRO A 4 -26.11 4.19 -32.33
CA PRO A 4 -25.18 4.95 -31.51
C PRO A 4 -24.17 4.01 -30.83
N VAL A 5 -22.88 4.19 -31.15
CA VAL A 5 -21.70 3.51 -30.55
C VAL A 5 -21.45 3.96 -29.09
N VAL A 6 -22.32 4.80 -28.53
CA VAL A 6 -22.13 5.47 -27.22
C VAL A 6 -22.45 4.55 -26.02
N SER A 7 -23.12 3.41 -26.22
CA SER A 7 -23.56 2.57 -25.09
C SER A 7 -22.45 1.72 -24.46
N VAL A 8 -21.43 1.32 -25.23
CA VAL A 8 -20.42 0.34 -24.77
C VAL A 8 -19.42 0.97 -23.79
N LEU A 9 -19.03 2.23 -24.00
CA LEU A 9 -18.09 2.95 -23.13
C LEU A 9 -18.66 3.27 -21.74
N ARG A 10 -19.99 3.25 -21.57
CA ARG A 10 -20.64 3.57 -20.29
C ARG A 10 -20.58 2.43 -19.27
N SER A 11 -20.21 1.22 -19.69
CA SER A 11 -20.21 0.02 -18.83
C SER A 11 -18.96 -0.10 -17.96
N TYR A 12 -17.81 0.46 -18.36
CA TYR A 12 -16.58 0.45 -17.55
C TYR A 12 -16.59 1.48 -16.41
N LEU A 13 -17.48 2.48 -16.46
CA LEU A 13 -17.69 3.45 -15.38
C LEU A 13 -18.73 2.96 -14.34
N SER A 14 -19.15 1.70 -14.45
CA SER A 14 -20.23 1.16 -13.64
C SER A 14 -19.84 1.11 -12.16
N ALA A 15 -20.51 1.97 -11.39
CA ALA A 15 -20.45 2.18 -9.93
C ALA A 15 -19.28 3.02 -9.39
N THR A 16 -19.22 4.31 -9.76
CA THR A 16 -18.48 5.31 -8.95
C THR A 16 -19.14 5.44 -7.57
N LYS A 17 -18.71 4.60 -6.62
CA LYS A 17 -19.18 4.64 -5.24
C LYS A 17 -18.52 5.83 -4.54
N GLN A 18 -19.34 6.79 -4.11
CA GLN A 18 -18.85 7.90 -3.29
C GLN A 18 -18.32 7.33 -1.98
N MET A 19 -17.02 7.52 -1.73
CA MET A 19 -16.35 7.05 -0.52
C MET A 19 -15.29 8.08 -0.11
N THR A 20 -14.95 8.09 1.17
CA THR A 20 -13.86 8.93 1.66
C THR A 20 -12.52 8.37 1.16
N VAL A 21 -11.52 9.24 0.98
CA VAL A 21 -10.18 8.84 0.49
C VAL A 21 -9.59 7.70 1.32
N LYS A 22 -9.80 7.75 2.64
CA LYS A 22 -9.45 6.67 3.57
C LYS A 22 -10.06 5.32 3.20
N VAL A 23 -11.36 5.29 2.89
CA VAL A 23 -12.06 4.04 2.55
C VAL A 23 -11.61 3.52 1.19
N ALA A 24 -11.32 4.43 0.26
CA ALA A 24 -10.73 4.07 -1.03
C ALA A 24 -9.34 3.42 -0.87
N LEU A 25 -8.46 4.00 -0.04
CA LEU A 25 -7.14 3.45 0.25
C LEU A 25 -7.22 2.07 0.92
N ASN A 26 -8.09 1.91 1.92
CA ASN A 26 -8.32 0.62 2.56
C ASN A 26 -8.81 -0.44 1.56
N SER A 27 -9.76 -0.09 0.69
CA SER A 27 -10.27 -1.00 -0.36
C SER A 27 -9.17 -1.39 -1.34
N ALA A 28 -8.31 -0.45 -1.75
CA ALA A 28 -7.20 -0.73 -2.64
C ALA A 28 -6.17 -1.67 -2.01
N PHE A 29 -5.84 -1.47 -0.72
CA PHE A 29 -4.98 -2.42 -0.01
C PHE A 29 -5.61 -3.80 0.11
N ASP A 30 -6.91 -3.86 0.41
CA ASP A 30 -7.61 -5.12 0.53
C ASP A 30 -7.64 -5.91 -0.80
N GLU A 31 -7.91 -5.21 -1.91
CA GLU A 31 -7.89 -5.80 -3.25
C GLU A 31 -6.51 -6.36 -3.60
N GLU A 32 -5.44 -5.57 -3.47
CA GLU A 32 -4.08 -6.01 -3.79
C GLU A 32 -3.58 -7.13 -2.87
N MET A 33 -3.86 -7.06 -1.57
CA MET A 33 -3.47 -8.11 -0.60
C MET A 33 -4.24 -9.42 -0.82
N SER A 34 -5.47 -9.35 -1.34
CA SER A 34 -6.27 -10.53 -1.67
C SER A 34 -5.79 -11.24 -2.94
N VAL A 35 -5.27 -10.49 -3.90
CA VAL A 35 -4.80 -11.00 -5.19
C VAL A 35 -3.37 -11.55 -5.07
N ASP A 36 -2.50 -10.86 -4.34
CA ASP A 36 -1.09 -11.20 -4.25
C ASP A 36 -0.65 -11.47 -2.81
N SER A 37 -0.30 -12.73 -2.54
CA SER A 37 0.23 -13.18 -1.25
C SER A 37 1.56 -12.51 -0.84
N LYS A 38 2.25 -11.88 -1.79
CA LYS A 38 3.54 -11.19 -1.57
C LYS A 38 3.37 -9.76 -1.07
N VAL A 39 2.16 -9.20 -1.11
CA VAL A 39 1.87 -7.81 -0.70
C VAL A 39 1.64 -7.76 0.80
N PHE A 40 2.46 -7.02 1.54
CA PHE A 40 2.26 -6.89 2.99
C PHE A 40 2.50 -5.45 3.43
N LEU A 41 1.86 -5.07 4.53
CA LEU A 41 1.92 -3.74 5.13
C LEU A 41 2.95 -3.72 6.25
N MET A 42 3.74 -2.65 6.32
CA MET A 42 4.68 -2.42 7.40
C MET A 42 4.77 -0.93 7.72
N GLY A 43 4.78 -0.59 9.00
CA GLY A 43 4.91 0.82 9.41
C GLY A 43 4.85 1.00 10.91
N GLU A 44 4.89 2.26 11.33
CA GLU A 44 4.79 2.65 12.73
C GLU A 44 3.29 2.66 13.11
N GLU A 45 2.88 1.77 14.04
CA GLU A 45 1.51 1.67 14.56
C GLU A 45 0.41 1.21 13.56
N VAL A 46 0.77 0.40 12.56
CA VAL A 46 -0.14 -0.07 11.49
C VAL A 46 -1.01 -1.27 11.93
N GLY A 47 -0.55 -2.05 12.89
CA GLY A 47 -1.17 -3.28 13.39
C GLY A 47 -2.08 -3.04 14.60
N GLU A 48 -1.53 -3.17 15.82
CA GLU A 48 -2.36 -3.21 17.05
C GLU A 48 -3.08 -1.89 17.34
N TYR A 49 -2.51 -0.76 16.90
CA TYR A 49 -3.11 0.56 17.11
C TYR A 49 -4.13 0.95 16.03
N GLN A 50 -4.33 0.08 15.02
CA GLN A 50 -5.18 0.31 13.85
C GLN A 50 -4.87 1.62 13.11
N ASP A 51 -3.63 2.12 13.14
CA ASP A 51 -3.19 3.38 12.54
C ASP A 51 -3.90 4.64 13.11
N ALA A 52 -3.15 5.73 13.31
CA ALA A 52 -3.65 7.03 13.76
C ALA A 52 -4.75 7.59 12.83
N TYR A 53 -4.69 7.28 11.53
CA TYR A 53 -5.70 7.68 10.53
C TYR A 53 -6.74 6.59 10.23
N LYS A 54 -6.56 5.41 10.83
CA LYS A 54 -7.44 4.25 10.68
C LYS A 54 -7.61 3.80 9.23
N ILE A 55 -6.58 3.95 8.40
CA ILE A 55 -6.58 3.57 6.98
C ILE A 55 -6.43 2.05 6.84
N THR A 56 -5.65 1.40 7.69
CA THR A 56 -5.42 -0.06 7.65
C THR A 56 -6.36 -0.87 8.57
N LYS A 57 -7.41 -0.23 9.09
CA LYS A 57 -8.37 -0.85 10.02
C LYS A 57 -8.94 -2.16 9.45
N GLY A 58 -8.85 -3.23 10.23
CA GLY A 58 -9.39 -4.55 9.91
C GLY A 58 -8.52 -5.40 8.97
N LEU A 59 -7.42 -4.87 8.45
CA LEU A 59 -6.47 -5.65 7.63
C LEU A 59 -5.65 -6.62 8.50
N LEU A 60 -5.30 -6.23 9.73
CA LEU A 60 -4.63 -7.12 10.68
C LEU A 60 -5.51 -8.34 11.02
N ASP A 61 -6.80 -8.12 11.30
CA ASP A 61 -7.74 -9.21 11.61
C ASP A 61 -7.97 -10.14 10.40
N LYS A 62 -7.89 -9.60 9.18
CA LYS A 62 -8.16 -10.34 7.94
C LYS A 62 -6.96 -11.12 7.41
N TYR A 63 -5.76 -10.55 7.48
CA TYR A 63 -4.54 -11.13 6.90
C TYR A 63 -3.51 -11.60 7.93
N GLY A 64 -3.72 -11.26 9.20
CA GLY A 64 -2.87 -11.67 10.30
C GLY A 64 -1.57 -10.86 10.44
N PRO A 65 -0.81 -11.13 11.53
CA PRO A 65 0.41 -10.39 11.87
C PRO A 65 1.58 -10.67 10.90
N GLU A 66 1.50 -11.71 10.07
CA GLU A 66 2.52 -11.98 9.05
C GLU A 66 2.44 -11.03 7.85
N ARG A 67 1.29 -10.37 7.66
CA ARG A 67 1.00 -9.51 6.50
C ARG A 67 0.76 -8.05 6.89
N VAL A 68 0.61 -7.76 8.18
CA VAL A 68 0.51 -6.42 8.73
C VAL A 68 1.47 -6.33 9.91
N LEU A 69 2.65 -5.75 9.67
CA LEU A 69 3.75 -5.73 10.64
C LEU A 69 3.92 -4.36 11.27
N ASP A 70 3.86 -4.33 12.60
CA ASP A 70 4.28 -3.17 13.38
C ASP A 70 5.81 -3.10 13.43
N THR A 71 6.34 -1.91 13.13
CA THR A 71 7.78 -1.63 13.12
C THR A 71 8.15 -0.62 14.21
N PRO A 72 9.36 -0.72 14.79
CA PRO A 72 9.83 0.25 15.77
C PRO A 72 9.99 1.65 15.15
N ILE A 73 10.12 2.68 16.00
CA ILE A 73 10.33 4.10 15.63
C ILE A 73 11.74 4.30 15.03
N THR A 74 12.05 3.62 13.94
CA THR A 74 13.34 3.63 13.27
C THR A 74 13.12 3.52 11.76
N LYS A 75 12.81 4.68 11.17
CA LYS A 75 12.33 4.80 9.79
C LYS A 75 13.35 4.31 8.76
N ALA A 76 14.63 4.63 8.97
CA ALA A 76 15.73 4.10 8.18
C ALA A 76 15.82 2.56 8.21
N GLY A 77 15.57 1.95 9.37
CA GLY A 77 15.69 0.51 9.57
C GLY A 77 14.64 -0.27 8.81
N PHE A 78 13.35 0.03 9.02
CA PHE A 78 12.30 -0.71 8.34
C PHE A 78 12.24 -0.41 6.84
N THR A 79 12.60 0.79 6.41
CA THR A 79 12.66 1.10 4.97
C THR A 79 13.81 0.38 4.28
N GLY A 80 14.97 0.22 4.94
CA GLY A 80 16.07 -0.61 4.41
C GLY A 80 15.66 -2.08 4.26
N ILE A 81 14.91 -2.62 5.22
CA ILE A 81 14.36 -3.98 5.15
C ILE A 81 13.34 -4.08 4.01
N ALA A 82 12.43 -3.10 3.88
CA ALA A 82 11.45 -3.04 2.80
C ALA A 82 12.14 -3.04 1.42
N VAL A 83 13.22 -2.28 1.27
CA VAL A 83 14.02 -2.31 0.04
C VAL A 83 14.61 -3.69 -0.20
N GLY A 84 15.24 -4.31 0.81
CA GLY A 84 15.84 -5.64 0.69
C GLY A 84 14.84 -6.75 0.33
N VAL A 85 13.65 -6.75 0.93
CA VAL A 85 12.60 -7.72 0.61
C VAL A 85 11.91 -7.43 -0.72
N ALA A 86 11.84 -6.16 -1.14
CA ALA A 86 11.42 -5.80 -2.49
C ALA A 86 12.38 -6.36 -3.54
N TYR A 87 13.69 -6.30 -3.29
CA TYR A 87 14.70 -6.96 -4.13
C TYR A 87 14.55 -8.49 -4.16
N TYR A 88 14.14 -9.10 -3.05
CA TYR A 88 13.85 -10.54 -3.01
C TYR A 88 12.55 -10.91 -3.76
N GLY A 89 11.80 -9.92 -4.27
CA GLY A 89 10.58 -10.12 -5.05
C GLY A 89 9.29 -10.13 -4.22
N LEU A 90 9.35 -9.72 -2.95
CA LEU A 90 8.15 -9.39 -2.16
C LEU A 90 7.69 -7.96 -2.46
N LYS A 91 6.46 -7.60 -2.04
CA LYS A 91 5.86 -6.29 -2.32
C LYS A 91 5.49 -5.58 -1.01
N PRO A 92 6.47 -5.01 -0.29
CA PRO A 92 6.19 -4.28 0.94
C PRO A 92 5.51 -2.95 0.64
N VAL A 93 4.45 -2.66 1.37
CA VAL A 93 3.80 -1.34 1.42
C VAL A 93 4.20 -0.70 2.74
N VAL A 94 4.98 0.38 2.66
CA VAL A 94 5.54 1.06 3.83
C VAL A 94 4.71 2.28 4.19
N GLU A 95 4.22 2.32 5.43
CA GLU A 95 3.45 3.46 5.96
C GLU A 95 4.31 4.33 6.89
N PHE A 96 4.36 5.63 6.59
CA PHE A 96 4.98 6.63 7.45
C PHE A 96 3.89 7.51 8.07
N MET A 97 3.94 7.74 9.39
CA MET A 97 2.97 8.61 10.09
C MET A 97 2.84 10.02 9.50
N THR A 98 3.92 10.58 8.94
CA THR A 98 3.88 11.84 8.18
C THR A 98 5.03 11.87 7.20
N PHE A 99 4.81 12.44 6.02
CA PHE A 99 5.83 12.54 4.99
C PHE A 99 7.11 13.26 5.44
N ASN A 100 7.05 14.16 6.43
CA ASN A 100 8.23 14.80 7.03
C ASN A 100 9.30 13.78 7.48
N PHE A 101 8.87 12.58 7.87
CA PHE A 101 9.79 11.57 8.32
C PHE A 101 10.35 10.66 7.21
N SER A 102 9.81 10.74 5.99
CA SER A 102 10.41 10.07 4.81
C SER A 102 11.75 10.69 4.43
N MET A 103 12.03 11.91 4.90
CA MET A 103 13.31 12.58 4.63
C MET A 103 14.52 11.80 5.16
N GLN A 104 14.36 11.05 6.26
CA GLN A 104 15.44 10.20 6.81
C GLN A 104 15.73 8.98 5.93
N THR A 105 14.76 8.56 5.11
CA THR A 105 14.83 7.37 4.25
C THR A 105 14.95 7.69 2.77
N MET A 106 14.84 8.98 2.40
CA MET A 106 14.82 9.45 1.03
C MET A 106 16.05 9.00 0.21
N MET A 107 17.25 9.00 0.82
CA MET A 107 18.46 8.53 0.14
C MET A 107 18.41 7.03 -0.19
N LEU A 108 17.80 6.22 0.68
CA LEU A 108 17.63 4.77 0.47
C LEU A 108 16.55 4.48 -0.60
N THR A 109 15.51 5.30 -0.69
CA THR A 109 14.45 5.12 -1.70
C THR A 109 14.87 5.60 -3.09
N ILE A 110 15.52 6.77 -3.19
CA ILE A 110 15.91 7.38 -4.48
C ILE A 110 17.22 6.78 -5.03
N GLY A 111 18.12 6.35 -4.14
CA GLY A 111 19.42 5.81 -4.52
C GLY A 111 19.38 4.44 -5.20
N ILE A 112 18.21 3.81 -5.31
CA ILE A 112 18.02 2.56 -6.06
C ILE A 112 18.07 2.88 -7.56
N PRO A 113 19.10 2.42 -8.29
CA PRO A 113 19.18 2.66 -9.72
C PRO A 113 18.03 1.90 -10.40
N LEU A 114 17.20 2.62 -11.16
CA LEU A 114 16.16 2.04 -12.02
C LEU A 114 16.73 1.03 -13.02
N SER A 115 18.04 1.09 -13.30
CA SER A 115 18.77 0.15 -14.17
C SER A 115 19.01 -1.23 -13.56
N MET A 116 18.59 -1.50 -12.32
CA MET A 116 18.71 -2.81 -11.67
C MET A 116 17.46 -3.69 -11.80
N TYR A 117 16.47 -3.25 -12.59
CA TYR A 117 15.23 -3.98 -12.89
C TYR A 117 15.21 -4.63 -14.29
N GLU A 118 16.36 -4.74 -14.96
CA GLU A 118 16.54 -5.52 -16.22
C GLU A 118 17.01 -6.95 -15.96
#